data_AF-A0A9D7NG52-F1
#
_entry.id   AF-A0A9D7NG52-F1
#
_cell.length_a   1.000
_cell.length_b   1.000
_cell.length_c   1.000
_cell.angle_alpha   90.00
_cell.angle_beta   90.00
_cell.angle_gamma   90.00
#
_symmetry.space_group_name_H-M   'P 1'
#
loop_
_entity.id
_entity.type
_entity.pdbx_description
1 polymer ?
#
loop_
_entity_poly.entity_id
_entity_poly.type
_entity_poly.pdbx_seq_one_letter_code
_entity_poly.pdbx_strand_id
1 'polypeptide(L)'
;MHKLMMLSLVLLTAFSCAKEESVSVDTELQPLFSSFALEAQQRGLNLDMSKYSGMITALDEANVAAKCQTISNGQKRVLVDDDFWRTASAMQREMVIFHELGHCTLNRAHLDEARTDGSCVSMMQSGLGLCKMSYTNQTRSAYLDELFK
;
A
#
# COMPACT_ATOMS: atom_id res chain seq x y z
N MET A 1 47.97 52.77 23.06
CA MET A 1 47.32 52.91 21.73
C MET A 1 47.38 51.56 21.03
N HIS A 2 46.45 51.29 20.10
CA HIS A 2 46.06 49.99 19.46
C HIS A 2 44.88 49.32 20.19
N LYS A 3 43.64 49.79 20.05
CA LYS A 3 42.65 49.56 18.95
C LYS A 3 42.31 48.08 18.73
N LEU A 4 41.23 47.66 19.41
CA LEU A 4 40.05 46.94 18.91
C LEU A 4 40.17 46.11 17.61
N MET A 5 39.86 44.81 17.67
CA MET A 5 38.88 44.22 16.76
C MET A 5 38.31 42.91 17.32
N MET A 6 37.03 42.97 17.72
CA MET A 6 36.18 41.81 17.97
C MET A 6 35.86 41.14 16.62
N LEU A 7 36.10 39.83 16.50
CA LEU A 7 35.58 39.04 15.38
C LEU A 7 34.62 37.99 15.94
N SER A 8 33.35 38.38 16.08
CA SER A 8 32.25 37.49 16.43
C SER A 8 31.92 36.64 15.21
N LEU A 9 32.27 35.35 15.27
CA LEU A 9 31.87 34.35 14.27
C LEU A 9 30.43 33.92 14.56
N VAL A 10 29.48 34.60 13.92
CA VAL A 10 28.06 34.21 13.95
C VAL A 10 27.89 32.96 13.09
N LEU A 11 27.79 31.80 13.74
CA LEU A 11 27.41 30.54 13.11
C LEU A 11 25.90 30.57 12.83
N LEU A 12 25.52 30.95 11.61
CA LEU A 12 24.14 30.79 11.12
C LEU A 12 23.90 29.30 10.80
N THR A 13 23.46 28.53 11.79
CA THR A 13 22.90 27.20 11.53
C THR A 13 21.49 27.37 10.99
N ALA A 14 21.33 27.26 9.67
CA ALA A 14 20.02 27.11 9.05
C ALA A 14 19.45 25.74 9.46
N PHE A 15 18.56 25.73 10.44
CA PHE A 15 17.66 24.61 10.68
C PHE A 15 16.68 24.53 9.50
N SER A 16 17.07 23.82 8.45
CA SER A 16 16.12 23.34 7.46
C SER A 16 15.26 22.28 8.14
N CYS A 17 14.07 22.67 8.58
CA CYS A 17 13.05 21.72 9.00
C CYS A 17 12.53 21.03 7.73
N ALA A 18 13.19 19.95 7.32
CA ALA A 18 12.59 19.03 6.38
C ALA A 18 11.33 18.48 7.06
N LYS A 19 10.16 18.77 6.51
CA LYS A 19 8.91 18.16 6.97
C LYS A 19 9.03 16.67 6.67
N GLU A 20 9.39 15.88 7.68
CA GLU A 20 9.39 14.43 7.56
C GLU A 20 7.97 14.02 7.19
N GLU A 21 7.83 13.47 5.98
CA GLU A 21 6.57 12.90 5.53
C GLU A 21 6.34 11.64 6.36
N SER A 22 5.50 11.77 7.38
CA SER A 22 5.24 10.70 8.34
C SER A 22 4.64 9.48 7.64
N VAL A 23 5.12 8.30 8.00
CA VAL A 23 4.48 7.04 7.63
C VAL A 23 3.16 6.93 8.38
N SER A 24 2.07 7.32 7.72
CA SER A 24 0.72 7.20 8.29
C SER A 24 -0.17 6.37 7.38
N VAL A 25 -1.03 5.59 8.01
CA VAL A 25 -2.15 4.90 7.34
C VAL A 25 -3.42 5.62 7.77
N ASP A 26 -4.18 6.12 6.81
CA ASP A 26 -5.49 6.71 7.05
C ASP A 26 -6.34 5.78 7.92
N THR A 27 -7.06 6.34 8.89
CA THR A 27 -7.80 5.59 9.91
C THR A 27 -8.76 4.55 9.31
N GLU A 28 -9.35 4.87 8.16
CA GLU A 28 -10.27 3.99 7.44
C GLU A 28 -9.58 2.75 6.82
N LEU A 29 -8.29 2.83 6.53
CA LEU A 29 -7.49 1.73 5.97
C LEU A 29 -6.82 0.86 7.06
N GLN A 30 -6.68 1.38 8.29
CA GLN A 30 -6.01 0.69 9.39
C GLN A 30 -6.55 -0.73 9.69
N PRO A 31 -7.88 -0.98 9.67
CA PRO A 31 -8.39 -2.33 9.88
C PRO A 31 -7.93 -3.32 8.80
N LEU A 32 -7.82 -2.87 7.54
CA LEU A 32 -7.39 -3.71 6.43
C LEU A 32 -5.88 -3.98 6.48
N PHE A 33 -5.07 -2.96 6.82
CA PHE A 33 -3.62 -3.14 7.03
C PHE A 33 -3.34 -4.11 8.19
N SER A 34 -4.08 -3.98 9.29
CA SER A 34 -3.95 -4.88 10.44
C SER A 34 -4.39 -6.30 10.09
N SER A 35 -5.51 -6.45 9.37
CA SER A 35 -6.00 -7.75 8.88
C SER A 35 -4.97 -8.43 7.98
N PHE A 36 -4.37 -7.69 7.04
CA PHE A 36 -3.33 -8.21 6.16
C PHE A 36 -2.12 -8.73 6.95
N ALA A 37 -1.65 -7.99 7.95
CA ALA A 37 -0.54 -8.43 8.80
C ALA A 37 -0.87 -9.70 9.60
N LEU A 38 -2.10 -9.79 10.12
CA LEU A 38 -2.58 -10.98 10.84
C LEU A 38 -2.68 -12.20 9.92
N GLU A 39 -3.21 -12.04 8.71
CA GLU A 39 -3.32 -13.10 7.70
C GLU A 39 -1.95 -13.59 7.21
N ALA A 40 -0.98 -12.66 7.09
CA ALA A 40 0.41 -12.99 6.81
C ALA A 40 1.03 -13.80 7.97
N GLN A 41 0.81 -13.36 9.21
CA GLN A 41 1.31 -14.04 10.40
C GLN A 41 0.76 -15.46 10.55
N GLN A 42 -0.53 -15.66 10.26
CA GLN A 42 -1.17 -16.98 10.24
C GLN A 42 -0.52 -17.93 9.23
N ARG A 43 0.15 -17.39 8.20
CA ARG A 43 0.87 -18.12 7.16
C ARG A 43 2.39 -18.11 7.38
N GLY A 44 2.86 -17.70 8.56
CA GLY A 44 4.26 -17.75 8.96
C GLY A 44 5.10 -16.57 8.50
N LEU A 45 4.50 -15.50 7.97
CA LEU A 45 5.20 -14.28 7.56
C LEU A 45 5.02 -13.17 8.60
N ASN A 46 6.13 -12.64 9.13
CA ASN A 46 6.10 -11.49 10.03
C ASN A 46 6.46 -10.21 9.26
N LEU A 47 5.44 -9.42 8.91
CA LEU A 47 5.60 -8.21 8.11
C LEU A 47 5.75 -6.97 9.01
N ASP A 48 6.79 -6.19 8.76
CA ASP A 48 6.97 -4.90 9.41
C ASP A 48 6.11 -3.84 8.70
N MET A 49 4.85 -3.75 9.11
CA MET A 49 3.87 -2.83 8.52
C MET A 49 4.18 -1.35 8.78
N SER A 50 5.07 -1.03 9.73
CA SER A 50 5.47 0.35 10.04
C SER A 50 6.22 1.04 8.88
N LYS A 51 6.65 0.27 7.88
CA LYS A 51 7.32 0.74 6.68
C LYS A 51 6.38 1.18 5.57
N TYR A 52 5.07 0.95 5.70
CA TYR A 52 4.10 1.20 4.63
C TYR A 52 3.06 2.22 5.09
N SER A 53 2.69 3.12 4.17
CA SER A 53 1.63 4.11 4.40
C SER A 53 0.42 3.81 3.51
N GLY A 54 -0.72 4.40 3.85
CA GLY A 54 -1.97 4.25 3.11
C GLY A 54 -2.75 5.55 3.11
N MET A 55 -3.23 5.98 1.95
CA MET A 55 -4.00 7.21 1.81
C MET A 55 -5.19 7.00 0.86
N ILE A 56 -6.35 7.51 1.23
CA ILE A 56 -7.51 7.65 0.34
C ILE A 56 -7.43 9.03 -0.32
N THR A 57 -7.43 9.08 -1.64
CA THR A 57 -7.28 10.31 -2.40
C THR A 57 -7.86 10.14 -3.80
N ALA A 58 -8.21 11.25 -4.46
CA ALA A 58 -8.61 11.21 -5.86
C ALA A 58 -7.43 10.75 -6.73
N LEU A 59 -7.66 9.77 -7.61
CA LEU A 59 -6.66 9.34 -8.59
C LEU A 59 -6.97 9.94 -9.96
N ASP A 60 -5.97 10.55 -10.59
CA ASP A 60 -6.09 11.10 -11.95
C ASP A 60 -6.12 10.03 -13.06
N GLU A 61 -5.98 8.74 -12.69
CA GLU A 61 -5.88 7.61 -13.61
C GLU A 61 -7.24 6.91 -13.77
N ALA A 62 -7.77 6.94 -15.00
CA ALA A 62 -9.05 6.29 -15.28
C ALA A 62 -8.97 4.77 -15.06
N ASN A 63 -9.98 4.23 -14.38
CA ASN A 63 -10.14 2.79 -14.08
C ASN A 63 -9.09 2.20 -13.12
N VAL A 64 -8.45 3.02 -12.29
CA VAL A 64 -7.55 2.56 -11.23
C VAL A 64 -8.24 2.70 -9.87
N ALA A 65 -8.55 1.57 -9.22
CA ALA A 65 -9.22 1.57 -7.91
C ALA A 65 -8.25 1.87 -6.75
N ALA A 66 -7.00 1.45 -6.89
CA ALA A 66 -5.91 1.72 -5.97
C ALA A 66 -4.57 1.45 -6.69
N LYS A 67 -3.46 1.89 -6.10
CA LYS A 67 -2.11 1.56 -6.56
C LYS A 67 -1.09 1.58 -5.42
N CYS A 68 -0.12 0.68 -5.49
CA CYS A 68 1.10 0.75 -4.71
C CYS A 68 2.11 1.70 -5.39
N GLN A 69 2.39 2.84 -4.76
CA GLN A 69 3.34 3.83 -5.23
C GLN A 69 4.64 3.77 -4.42
N THR A 70 5.78 3.88 -5.09
CA THR A 70 7.06 4.19 -4.42
C THR A 70 7.22 5.70 -4.36
N ILE A 71 7.37 6.26 -3.15
CA ILE A 71 7.58 7.70 -2.92
C ILE A 71 9.07 8.05 -2.88
N SER A 72 9.40 9.35 -2.81
CA SER A 72 10.76 9.89 -3.03
C SER A 72 11.86 9.29 -2.15
N ASN A 73 11.52 8.86 -0.94
CA ASN A 73 12.44 8.23 0.01
C ASN A 73 12.57 6.70 -0.17
N GLY A 74 11.99 6.13 -1.23
CA GLY A 74 11.98 4.69 -1.51
C GLY A 74 10.94 3.90 -0.72
N GLN A 75 10.18 4.55 0.16
CA GLN A 75 9.08 3.92 0.86
C GLN A 75 7.92 3.63 -0.10
N LYS A 76 7.12 2.62 0.21
CA LYS A 76 5.91 2.31 -0.55
C LYS A 76 4.64 2.75 0.18
N ARG A 77 3.69 3.27 -0.58
CA ARG A 77 2.40 3.78 -0.14
C ARG A 77 1.28 3.16 -0.97
N VAL A 78 0.22 2.71 -0.31
CA VAL A 78 -1.04 2.36 -0.98
C VAL A 78 -1.86 3.64 -1.16
N LEU A 79 -2.15 4.00 -2.40
CA LEU A 79 -3.08 5.07 -2.74
C LEU A 79 -4.39 4.44 -3.18
N VAL A 80 -5.51 4.87 -2.59
CA VAL A 80 -6.85 4.31 -2.84
C VAL A 80 -7.72 5.40 -3.42
N ASP A 81 -8.35 5.12 -4.56
CA ASP A 81 -9.29 6.05 -5.17
C ASP A 81 -10.52 6.26 -4.27
N ASP A 82 -10.91 7.52 -4.08
CA ASP A 82 -11.97 7.89 -3.15
C ASP A 82 -13.38 7.53 -3.66
N ASP A 83 -13.60 7.60 -4.97
CA ASP A 83 -14.82 7.14 -5.64
C ASP A 83 -14.97 5.62 -5.53
N PHE A 84 -13.90 4.85 -5.78
CA PHE A 84 -13.87 3.42 -5.48
C PHE A 84 -14.16 3.16 -4.00
N TRP A 85 -13.44 3.83 -3.09
CA TRP A 85 -13.58 3.60 -1.65
C TRP A 85 -15.03 3.77 -1.21
N ARG A 86 -15.70 4.87 -1.59
CA ARG A 86 -17.09 5.16 -1.21
C ARG A 86 -18.10 4.13 -1.69
N THR A 87 -17.88 3.52 -2.85
CA THR A 87 -18.88 2.68 -3.53
C THR A 87 -18.62 1.18 -3.37
N ALA A 88 -17.37 0.79 -3.08
CA ALA A 88 -16.98 -0.60 -2.94
C ALA A 88 -17.58 -1.26 -1.68
N SER A 89 -17.98 -2.52 -1.82
CA SER A 89 -18.32 -3.39 -0.69
C SER A 89 -17.08 -3.70 0.17
N ALA A 90 -17.29 -4.13 1.42
CA ALA A 90 -16.20 -4.52 2.31
C ALA A 90 -15.28 -5.59 1.70
N MET A 91 -15.84 -6.58 0.97
CA MET A 91 -15.07 -7.62 0.29
C MET A 91 -14.24 -7.07 -0.87
N GLN A 92 -14.77 -6.10 -1.63
CA GLN A 92 -14.01 -5.45 -2.70
C GLN A 92 -12.89 -4.59 -2.13
N ARG A 93 -13.14 -3.83 -1.07
CA ARG A 93 -12.11 -3.05 -0.37
C ARG A 93 -11.00 -3.97 0.15
N GLU A 94 -11.34 -5.07 0.82
CA GLU A 94 -10.32 -6.01 1.29
C GLU A 94 -9.50 -6.58 0.12
N MET A 95 -10.15 -7.08 -0.92
CA MET A 95 -9.47 -7.66 -2.08
C MET A 95 -8.48 -6.69 -2.73
N VAL A 96 -8.91 -5.45 -2.98
CA VAL A 96 -8.08 -4.42 -3.62
C VAL A 96 -6.94 -3.97 -2.70
N ILE A 97 -7.21 -3.70 -1.42
CA ILE A 97 -6.14 -3.30 -0.50
C ILE A 97 -5.13 -4.42 -0.30
N PHE A 98 -5.57 -5.69 -0.24
CA PHE A 98 -4.66 -6.83 -0.12
C PHE A 98 -3.85 -7.06 -1.39
N HIS A 99 -4.43 -6.80 -2.57
CA HIS A 99 -3.70 -6.78 -3.84
C HIS A 99 -2.57 -5.74 -3.80
N GLU A 100 -2.87 -4.49 -3.42
CA GLU A 100 -1.84 -3.44 -3.34
C GLU A 100 -0.78 -3.72 -2.28
N LEU A 101 -1.18 -4.28 -1.13
CA LEU A 101 -0.23 -4.72 -0.11
C LEU A 101 0.60 -5.91 -0.58
N GLY A 102 0.10 -6.76 -1.47
CA GLY A 102 0.88 -7.77 -2.19
C GLY A 102 2.02 -7.15 -3.01
N HIS A 103 1.74 -6.09 -3.77
CA HIS A 103 2.77 -5.32 -4.47
C HIS A 103 3.74 -4.62 -3.51
N CYS A 104 3.22 -3.96 -2.49
CA CYS A 104 4.01 -3.13 -1.59
C CYS A 104 4.90 -3.98 -0.67
N THR A 105 4.35 -5.00 -0.03
CA THR A 105 5.00 -5.73 1.06
C THR A 105 5.66 -7.04 0.62
N LEU A 106 5.05 -7.74 -0.35
CA LEU A 106 5.49 -9.06 -0.80
C LEU A 106 6.23 -9.03 -2.14
N ASN A 107 6.30 -7.86 -2.80
CA ASN A 107 6.85 -7.69 -4.15
C ASN A 107 6.21 -8.64 -5.19
N ARG A 108 4.93 -8.96 -5.01
CA ARG A 108 4.17 -9.79 -5.96
C ARG A 108 4.00 -9.02 -7.27
N ALA A 109 4.21 -9.69 -8.40
CA ALA A 109 3.83 -9.16 -9.71
C ALA A 109 2.39 -9.58 -10.05
N HIS A 110 1.83 -8.99 -11.10
CA HIS A 110 0.54 -9.47 -11.59
C HIS A 110 0.61 -10.91 -12.09
N LEU A 111 -0.48 -11.67 -11.92
CA LEU A 111 -0.65 -13.03 -12.42
C LEU A 111 -2.05 -13.20 -13.03
N ASP A 112 -2.11 -13.15 -14.35
CA ASP A 112 -3.35 -13.19 -15.15
C ASP A 112 -3.74 -14.60 -15.63
N GLU A 113 -3.48 -15.61 -14.80
CA GLU A 113 -3.85 -16.99 -15.11
C GLU A 113 -5.30 -17.28 -14.73
N ALA A 114 -6.01 -17.97 -15.63
CA ALA A 114 -7.36 -18.47 -15.38
C ALA A 114 -7.34 -19.98 -15.08
N ARG A 115 -8.18 -20.41 -14.13
CA ARG A 115 -8.53 -21.82 -13.95
C ARG A 115 -9.38 -22.32 -15.12
N THR A 116 -9.60 -23.63 -15.20
CA THR A 116 -10.44 -24.26 -16.23
C THR A 116 -11.89 -23.75 -16.24
N ASP A 117 -12.39 -23.22 -15.12
CA ASP A 117 -13.72 -22.61 -15.01
C ASP A 117 -13.75 -21.10 -15.32
N GLY A 118 -12.61 -20.53 -15.74
CA GLY A 118 -12.44 -19.11 -16.04
C GLY A 118 -12.20 -18.21 -14.82
N SER A 119 -12.17 -18.76 -13.60
CA SER A 119 -11.85 -17.98 -12.40
C SER A 119 -10.36 -17.62 -12.32
N CYS A 120 -10.03 -16.44 -11.78
CA CYS A 120 -8.63 -16.04 -11.62
C CYS A 120 -7.90 -16.95 -10.63
N VAL A 121 -6.72 -17.42 -10.99
CA VAL A 121 -5.85 -18.22 -10.10
C VAL A 121 -5.41 -17.39 -8.89
N SER A 122 -5.06 -16.13 -9.12
CA SER A 122 -4.53 -15.20 -8.11
C SER A 122 -5.41 -13.96 -7.96
N MET A 123 -5.42 -13.37 -6.75
CA MET A 123 -5.95 -12.02 -6.55
C MET A 123 -5.01 -10.94 -7.09
N MET A 124 -3.77 -11.29 -7.41
CA MET A 124 -2.80 -10.45 -8.12
C MET A 124 -3.08 -10.35 -9.62
N GLN A 125 -4.27 -10.64 -10.11
CA GLN A 125 -4.64 -10.37 -11.51
C GLN A 125 -4.62 -8.85 -11.81
N SER A 126 -4.34 -8.47 -13.05
CA SER A 126 -4.08 -7.08 -13.46
C SER A 126 -5.32 -6.20 -13.66
N GLY A 127 -6.52 -6.78 -13.62
CA GLY A 127 -7.77 -6.09 -13.91
C GLY A 127 -8.14 -6.05 -15.40
N LEU A 128 -7.29 -6.58 -16.29
CA LEU A 128 -7.51 -6.55 -17.75
C LEU A 128 -8.60 -7.48 -18.28
N GLY A 129 -9.33 -8.17 -17.38
CA GLY A 129 -10.47 -9.02 -17.75
C GLY A 129 -10.09 -10.38 -18.35
N LEU A 130 -8.84 -10.84 -18.14
CA LEU A 130 -8.35 -12.14 -18.63
C LEU A 130 -8.91 -13.34 -17.85
N CYS A 131 -9.45 -13.09 -16.66
CA CYS A 131 -10.11 -14.07 -15.81
C CYS A 131 -11.17 -13.38 -14.95
N LYS A 132 -12.08 -14.16 -14.35
CA LYS A 132 -13.10 -13.63 -13.44
C LYS A 132 -12.64 -13.76 -12.00
N MET A 133 -12.44 -12.63 -11.32
CA MET A 133 -12.21 -12.64 -9.88
C MET A 133 -13.43 -13.20 -9.14
N SER A 134 -13.19 -14.19 -8.29
CA SER A 134 -14.22 -14.83 -7.47
C SER A 134 -13.83 -14.73 -6.01
N TYR A 135 -13.53 -13.53 -5.51
CA TYR A 135 -13.17 -13.30 -4.10
C TYR A 135 -14.44 -13.18 -3.24
N THR A 136 -14.82 -14.28 -2.60
CA THR A 136 -16.02 -14.41 -1.75
C THR A 136 -15.64 -15.01 -0.40
N ASN A 137 -16.58 -15.08 0.54
CA ASN A 137 -16.32 -15.73 1.84
C ASN A 137 -15.88 -17.19 1.71
N GLN A 138 -16.30 -17.90 0.65
CA GLN A 138 -15.93 -19.30 0.43
C GLN A 138 -14.53 -19.47 -0.16
N THR A 139 -14.08 -18.52 -0.97
CA THR A 139 -12.81 -18.60 -1.71
C THR A 139 -11.70 -17.73 -1.12
N ARG A 140 -12.04 -16.81 -0.20
CA ARG A 140 -11.12 -15.88 0.48
C ARG A 140 -9.86 -16.58 0.96
N SER A 141 -10.00 -17.64 1.77
CA SER A 141 -8.83 -18.34 2.33
C SER A 141 -7.89 -18.86 1.25
N ALA A 142 -8.41 -19.42 0.16
CA ALA A 142 -7.59 -19.98 -0.91
C ALA A 142 -6.81 -18.89 -1.68
N TYR A 143 -7.39 -17.71 -1.85
CA TYR A 143 -6.67 -16.56 -2.45
C TYR A 143 -5.62 -15.99 -1.52
N LEU A 144 -5.88 -15.94 -0.21
CA LEU A 144 -4.89 -15.51 0.77
C LEU A 144 -3.74 -16.52 0.89
N ASP A 145 -4.04 -17.82 0.86
CA ASP A 145 -3.01 -18.85 0.77
C ASP A 145 -2.16 -18.68 -0.47
N GLU A 146 -2.74 -18.29 -1.61
CA GLU A 146 -1.98 -18.00 -2.82
C GLU A 146 -1.15 -16.72 -2.71
N LEU A 147 -1.68 -15.66 -2.11
CA LEU A 147 -1.02 -14.37 -1.96
C LEU A 147 0.29 -14.46 -1.15
N PHE A 148 0.28 -15.25 -0.07
CA PHE A 148 1.36 -15.35 0.91
C PHE A 148 2.28 -16.58 0.74
N LYS A 149 2.16 -17.32 -0.38
CA LYS A 149 3.03 -18.47 -0.71
C LYS A 149 4.46 -18.07 -1.07
#